data_AF-A0A381P1X0-F1
#
_entry.id   AF-A0A381P1X0-F1
#
_cell.length_a   1.000
_cell.length_b   1.000
_cell.length_c   1.000
_cell.angle_alpha   90.00
_cell.angle_beta   90.00
_cell.angle_gamma   90.00
#
_symmetry.space_group_name_H-M   'P 1'
#
loop_
_entity.id
_entity.type
_entity.pdbx_description
1 polymer ?
#
loop_
_entity_poly.entity_id
_entity_poly.type
_entity_poly.pdbx_seq_one_letter_code
_entity_poly.pdbx_strand_id
1 'polypeptide(L)'
;MVSLAGAIALGFQRYFDFSGRSSRSEYWWWFLFSTIAGLIPFVGLVLLIPNIAIGVRRLHDINRTGWWILFAFLFFWLLFIPILLLWYWATRPSDQGDNNYGPAFQSIES
;
A
#
# COMPACT_ATOMS: atom_id res chain seq x y z
N MET A 1 -23.02 -0.24 17.89
CA MET A 1 -21.72 0.28 17.37
C MET A 1 -20.62 -0.59 17.95
N VAL A 2 -19.61 -0.97 17.16
CA VAL A 2 -18.51 -1.84 17.61
C VAL A 2 -17.44 -0.99 18.31
N SER A 3 -16.97 -1.42 19.48
CA SER A 3 -15.85 -0.78 20.20
C SER A 3 -14.50 -1.16 19.59
N LEU A 4 -13.43 -0.44 19.92
CA LEU A 4 -12.07 -0.75 19.46
C LEU A 4 -11.68 -2.20 19.76
N ALA A 5 -11.83 -2.64 21.02
CA ALA A 5 -11.52 -4.01 21.42
C ALA A 5 -12.37 -5.05 20.67
N GLY A 6 -13.66 -4.73 20.45
CA GLY A 6 -14.55 -5.56 19.64
C GLY A 6 -14.10 -5.68 18.18
N ALA A 7 -13.62 -4.60 17.58
CA ALA A 7 -13.13 -4.59 16.20
C ALA A 7 -11.84 -5.41 16.05
N ILE A 8 -10.92 -5.31 17.01
CA ILE A 8 -9.68 -6.11 17.03
C ILE A 8 -10.03 -7.60 17.15
N ALA A 9 -10.90 -7.96 18.10
CA ALA A 9 -11.32 -9.35 18.30
C ALA A 9 -12.02 -9.91 17.05
N LEU A 10 -12.98 -9.16 16.48
CA LEU A 10 -13.68 -9.56 15.26
C LEU A 10 -12.73 -9.72 14.07
N GLY A 11 -11.75 -8.83 13.93
CA GLY A 11 -10.78 -8.90 12.85
C GLY A 11 -9.93 -10.16 12.92
N PHE A 12 -9.41 -10.52 14.10
CA PHE A 12 -8.65 -11.76 14.28
C PHE A 12 -9.52 -13.03 14.32
N GLN A 13 -10.79 -12.96 14.71
CA GLN A 13 -11.69 -14.12 14.64
C GLN A 13 -12.10 -14.46 13.21
N ARG A 14 -12.26 -13.42 12.37
CA ARG A 14 -12.78 -13.57 11.00
C ARG A 14 -11.73 -13.31 9.93
N TYR A 15 -10.44 -13.27 10.25
CA TYR A 15 -9.41 -12.86 9.29
C TYR A 15 -9.32 -13.72 8.02
N PHE A 16 -9.78 -14.96 8.04
CA PHE A 16 -9.89 -15.83 6.85
C PHE A 16 -11.30 -15.86 6.22
N ASP A 17 -12.26 -15.16 6.80
CA ASP A 17 -13.59 -15.01 6.24
C ASP A 17 -13.62 -13.80 5.30
N PHE A 18 -13.70 -14.09 3.99
CA PHE A 18 -13.87 -13.08 2.93
C PHE A 18 -15.34 -12.94 2.50
N SER A 19 -16.21 -13.78 3.04
CA SER A 19 -17.64 -13.82 2.76
C SER A 19 -18.41 -13.11 3.85
N GLY A 20 -18.77 -11.85 3.62
CA GLY A 20 -19.63 -11.16 4.56
C GLY A 20 -19.52 -9.66 4.49
N ARG A 21 -19.96 -9.06 5.58
CA ARG A 21 -20.14 -7.62 5.74
C ARG A 21 -19.46 -7.16 7.03
N SER A 22 -18.84 -5.99 6.99
CA SER A 22 -18.13 -5.39 8.13
C SER A 22 -18.62 -3.97 8.33
N SER A 23 -19.12 -3.68 9.53
CA SER A 23 -19.69 -2.38 9.84
C SER A 23 -18.68 -1.24 9.65
N ARG A 24 -19.15 -0.01 9.40
CA ARG A 24 -18.27 1.17 9.26
C ARG A 24 -17.35 1.36 10.48
N SER A 25 -17.90 1.18 11.69
CA SER A 25 -17.12 1.30 12.93
C SER A 25 -16.06 0.21 13.07
N GLU A 26 -16.37 -1.03 12.66
CA GLU A 26 -15.40 -2.14 12.67
C GLU A 26 -14.24 -1.85 11.72
N TYR A 27 -14.54 -1.39 10.49
CA TYR A 27 -13.52 -1.05 9.50
C TYR A 27 -12.58 0.06 9.99
N TRP A 28 -13.13 1.17 10.50
CA TRP A 28 -12.30 2.30 10.91
C TRP A 28 -11.48 2.02 12.18
N TRP A 29 -12.03 1.30 13.15
CA TRP A 29 -11.25 0.87 14.31
C TRP A 29 -10.15 -0.12 13.94
N TRP A 30 -10.45 -1.06 13.05
CA TRP A 30 -9.45 -1.97 12.50
C TRP A 30 -8.34 -1.22 11.78
N PHE A 31 -8.69 -0.26 10.91
CA PHE A 31 -7.72 0.55 10.18
C PHE A 31 -6.80 1.34 11.12
N LEU A 32 -7.35 1.96 12.17
CA LEU A 32 -6.56 2.66 13.18
C LEU A 32 -5.60 1.72 13.90
N PHE A 33 -6.11 0.57 14.37
CA PHE A 33 -5.29 -0.45 15.03
C PHE A 33 -4.16 -0.93 14.13
N SER A 34 -4.46 -1.31 12.89
CA SER A 34 -3.47 -1.82 11.92
C SER A 34 -2.39 -0.78 11.60
N THR A 35 -2.77 0.50 11.51
CA THR A 35 -1.81 1.59 11.24
C THR A 35 -0.82 1.74 12.38
N ILE A 36 -1.30 1.74 13.64
CA ILE A 36 -0.43 1.87 14.82
C ILE A 36 0.42 0.61 15.02
N ALA A 37 -0.20 -0.57 14.93
CA ALA A 37 0.49 -1.85 15.10
C ALA A 37 1.54 -2.08 14.00
N GLY A 38 1.29 -1.60 12.79
CA GLY A 38 2.22 -1.68 11.66
C GLY A 38 3.51 -0.86 11.83
N LEU A 39 3.60 0.04 12.81
CA LEU A 39 4.84 0.72 13.16
C LEU A 39 5.86 -0.22 13.81
N ILE A 40 5.39 -1.34 14.37
CA ILE A 40 6.26 -2.36 14.95
C ILE A 40 6.81 -3.23 13.80
N PRO A 41 8.14 -3.44 13.72
CA PRO A 41 8.74 -4.27 12.68
C PRO A 41 8.08 -5.64 12.58
N PHE A 42 7.87 -6.11 11.35
CA PHE A 42 7.25 -7.40 11.01
C PHE A 42 5.76 -7.59 11.35
N VAL A 43 5.15 -6.77 12.20
CA VAL A 43 3.71 -6.87 12.55
C VAL A 43 2.81 -6.65 11.33
N GLY A 44 3.22 -5.75 10.42
CA GLY A 44 2.49 -5.52 9.17
C GLY A 44 2.27 -6.78 8.32
N LEU A 45 3.20 -7.74 8.37
CA LEU A 45 3.08 -9.01 7.63
C LEU A 45 1.99 -9.91 8.23
N VAL A 46 1.89 -9.96 9.56
CA VAL A 46 0.87 -10.71 10.29
C VAL A 46 -0.53 -10.13 10.01
N LEU A 47 -0.63 -8.80 9.96
CA LEU A 47 -1.90 -8.10 9.75
C LEU A 47 -2.34 -8.03 8.28
N LEU A 48 -1.50 -8.49 7.34
CA LEU A 48 -1.78 -8.42 5.91
C LEU A 48 -3.10 -9.11 5.53
N ILE A 49 -3.28 -10.36 5.97
CA ILE A 49 -4.47 -11.16 5.65
C ILE A 49 -5.74 -10.52 6.26
N PRO A 50 -5.80 -10.21 7.58
CA PRO A 50 -6.93 -9.50 8.16
C PRO A 50 -7.27 -8.16 7.47
N ASN A 51 -6.27 -7.37 7.08
CA ASN A 51 -6.46 -6.09 6.38
C ASN A 51 -7.19 -6.29 5.05
N ILE A 52 -6.77 -7.29 4.27
CA ILE A 52 -7.40 -7.62 3.00
C ILE A 52 -8.82 -8.14 3.25
N ALA A 53 -9.02 -9.05 4.20
CA ALA A 53 -10.32 -9.66 4.47
C ALA A 53 -11.38 -8.62 4.87
N ILE A 54 -11.06 -7.70 5.78
CA ILE A 54 -11.97 -6.65 6.21
C ILE A 54 -12.21 -5.63 5.08
N GLY A 55 -11.18 -5.31 4.29
CA GLY A 55 -11.33 -4.47 3.10
C GLY A 55 -12.30 -5.08 2.09
N VAL A 56 -12.17 -6.38 1.81
CA VAL A 56 -13.06 -7.12 0.90
C VAL A 56 -14.49 -7.11 1.43
N ARG A 57 -14.71 -7.40 2.72
CA ARG A 57 -16.04 -7.31 3.34
C ARG A 57 -16.63 -5.91 3.27
N ARG A 58 -15.80 -4.88 3.42
CA ARG A 58 -16.24 -3.49 3.32
C ARG A 58 -16.66 -3.11 1.90
N LEU A 59 -16.03 -3.69 0.88
CA LEU A 59 -16.47 -3.53 -0.52
C LEU A 59 -17.76 -4.30 -0.79
N HIS A 60 -17.90 -5.51 -0.25
CA HIS A 60 -19.12 -6.31 -0.36
C HIS A 60 -20.34 -5.62 0.28
N ASP A 61 -20.15 -4.82 1.35
CA ASP A 61 -21.21 -4.00 1.94
C ASP A 61 -21.87 -3.05 0.93
N ILE A 62 -21.10 -2.51 -0.01
CA ILE A 62 -21.57 -1.58 -1.04
C ILE A 62 -21.78 -2.27 -2.39
N ASN A 63 -21.94 -3.59 -2.38
CA ASN A 63 -22.16 -4.44 -3.56
C ASN A 63 -21.06 -4.28 -4.63
N ARG A 64 -19.81 -4.14 -4.19
CA ARG A 64 -18.61 -4.10 -5.05
C ARG A 64 -17.76 -5.33 -4.80
N THR A 65 -17.13 -5.85 -5.84
CA THR A 65 -16.27 -7.04 -5.75
C THR A 65 -14.98 -6.75 -4.98
N GLY A 66 -14.43 -7.73 -4.27
CA GLY A 66 -13.12 -7.59 -3.59
C GLY A 66 -11.94 -7.26 -4.51
N TRP A 67 -12.08 -7.50 -5.82
CA TRP A 67 -11.08 -7.21 -6.85
C TRP A 67 -10.64 -5.75 -6.92
N TRP A 68 -11.47 -4.80 -6.45
CA TRP A 68 -11.08 -3.39 -6.39
C TRP A 68 -9.83 -3.14 -5.53
N ILE A 69 -9.55 -3.98 -4.53
CA ILE A 69 -8.31 -3.89 -3.74
C ILE A 69 -7.10 -4.22 -4.61
N LEU A 70 -7.22 -5.20 -5.51
CA LEU A 70 -6.13 -5.57 -6.42
C LEU A 70 -5.88 -4.50 -7.47
N PHE A 71 -6.92 -3.83 -7.97
CA PHE A 71 -6.74 -2.66 -8.85
C PHE A 71 -6.02 -1.51 -8.14
N ALA A 72 -6.38 -1.22 -6.89
CA ALA A 72 -5.68 -0.21 -6.10
C ALA A 72 -4.20 -0.57 -5.89
N PHE A 73 -3.92 -1.85 -5.61
CA PHE A 73 -2.55 -2.34 -5.49
C PHE A 73 -1.77 -2.22 -6.80
N LEU A 74 -2.35 -2.64 -7.92
CA LEU A 74 -1.72 -2.54 -9.23
C LEU A 74 -1.44 -1.09 -9.61
N PHE A 75 -2.40 -0.18 -9.38
CA PHE A 75 -2.25 1.23 -9.68
C PHE A 75 -1.15 1.89 -8.84
N PHE A 76 -1.07 1.52 -7.55
CA PHE A 76 0.00 1.98 -6.68
C PHE A 76 1.38 1.59 -7.24
N TRP A 77 1.57 0.32 -7.59
CA TRP A 77 2.83 -0.15 -8.18
C TRP A 77 3.13 0.47 -9.55
N LEU A 78 2.11 0.64 -10.39
CA LEU A 78 2.23 1.28 -11.71
C LEU A 78 2.75 2.71 -11.58
N LEU A 79 2.36 3.44 -10.54
CA LEU A 79 2.83 4.80 -10.29
C LEU A 79 4.23 4.81 -9.62
N PHE A 80 4.47 3.90 -8.67
CA PHE A 80 5.69 3.91 -7.87
C PHE A 80 6.92 3.41 -8.63
N ILE A 81 6.79 2.38 -9.47
CA ILE A 81 7.92 1.77 -10.19
C ILE A 81 8.62 2.77 -11.12
N PRO A 82 7.92 3.52 -12.01
CA PRO A 82 8.56 4.51 -12.86
C PRO A 82 9.27 5.60 -12.07
N ILE A 83 8.69 6.04 -10.94
CA ILE A 83 9.31 7.05 -10.07
C ILE A 83 10.63 6.54 -9.51
N LEU A 84 10.66 5.30 -9.01
CA LEU A 84 11.89 4.68 -8.51
C LEU A 84 12.93 4.50 -9.62
N LEU A 85 12.53 4.13 -10.83
CA LEU A 85 13.42 4.03 -11.99
C LEU A 85 14.03 5.38 -12.36
N LEU A 86 13.21 6.43 -12.45
CA LEU A 86 13.67 7.78 -12.73
C LEU A 86 14.61 8.29 -11.63
N TRP A 87 14.29 8.03 -10.37
CA TRP A 87 15.15 8.40 -9.25
C TRP A 87 16.49 7.66 -9.28
N TYR A 88 16.47 6.36 -9.56
CA TYR A 88 17.67 5.59 -9.77
C TYR A 88 18.53 6.14 -10.92
N TRP A 89 17.93 6.45 -12.08
CA TRP A 89 18.65 7.06 -13.20
C TRP A 89 19.18 8.45 -12.89
N ALA A 90 18.45 9.26 -12.12
CA ALA A 90 18.90 10.59 -11.71
C ALA A 90 20.13 10.56 -10.78
N THR A 91 20.36 9.45 -10.08
CA THR A 91 21.55 9.26 -9.24
C THR A 91 22.74 8.65 -9.98
N ARG A 92 22.57 8.24 -11.25
CA ARG A 92 23.69 7.75 -12.06
C ARG A 92 24.62 8.90 -12.45
N PRO A 93 25.94 8.68 -12.49
CA PRO A 93 26.87 9.65 -13.04
C PRO A 93 26.59 9.88 -14.53
N SER A 94 26.91 11.09 -15.03
CA SER A 94 26.83 11.41 -16.46
C SER A 94 27.76 10.51 -17.28
N ASP A 95 27.37 10.21 -18.52
CA ASP A 95 28.22 9.51 -19.48
C ASP A 95 29.54 10.28 -19.69
N GLN A 96 30.63 9.53 -19.93
CA GLN A 96 31.92 10.12 -20.26
C GLN A 96 31.97 10.48 -21.74
N GLY A 97 31.98 11.78 -22.04
CA GLY A 97 32.01 12.29 -23.42
C GLY A 97 30.63 12.70 -23.95
N ASP A 98 30.59 13.03 -25.23
CA ASP A 98 29.37 13.46 -25.91
C ASP A 98 28.41 12.27 -26.04
N ASN A 99 27.13 12.49 -25.74
CA ASN A 99 26.09 11.48 -25.90
C ASN A 99 25.13 11.87 -27.03
N ASN A 100 24.16 11.01 -27.32
CA ASN A 100 23.17 11.24 -28.38
C ASN A 100 22.30 12.50 -28.17
N TYR A 101 22.40 13.16 -27.01
CA TYR A 101 21.62 14.32 -26.63
C TYR A 101 22.45 15.61 -26.55
N GLY A 102 23.77 15.53 -26.69
CA GLY A 102 24.65 16.71 -26.71
C GLY A 102 26.07 16.44 -26.18
N PRO A 103 26.91 17.48 -26.16
CA PRO A 103 28.27 17.36 -25.68
C PRO A 103 28.38 17.14 -24.17
N ALA A 104 29.51 16.57 -23.73
CA ALA A 104 29.77 16.35 -22.31
C ALA A 104 29.63 17.64 -21.48
N PHE A 105 29.14 17.51 -20.24
CA PHE A 105 29.06 18.66 -19.33
C PHE A 105 30.48 19.19 -19.06
N GLN A 106 30.78 20.35 -19.62
CA GLN A 106 31.98 21.10 -19.29
C GLN A 106 31.72 21.80 -17.97
N SER A 107 32.31 21.30 -16.88
CA SER A 107 32.36 22.08 -15.64
C SER A 107 33.01 23.41 -15.99
N ILE A 108 32.27 24.51 -15.84
CA ILE A 108 32.81 25.87 -16.03
C ILE A 108 34.02 25.96 -15.10
N GLU A 109 35.23 25.90 -15.65
CA GLU A 109 36.47 26.09 -14.89
C GLU A 109 36.46 27.50 -14.28
N SER A 110 36.53 27.53 -12.95
CA SER A 110 37.11 28.61 -12.14
C SER A 110 38.32 28.04 -11.42
#